data_AF-A0A1W0A819-F1
#
_entry.id   AF-A0A1W0A819-F1
#
_cell.length_a   1.000
_cell.length_b   1.000
_cell.length_c   1.000
_cell.angle_alpha   90.00
_cell.angle_beta   90.00
_cell.angle_gamma   90.00
#
_symmetry.space_group_name_H-M   'P 1'
#
loop_
_entity.id
_entity.type
_entity.pdbx_description
1 polymer ?
#
loop_
_entity_poly.entity_id
_entity_poly.type
_entity_poly.pdbx_seq_one_letter_code
_entity_poly.pdbx_strand_id
1 'polypeptide(L)'
;MSAVSKQLADLSRKIFDRLPQNHIKSGNKIISKQLKGEKVASWFQKPLHLRVGGYSEYYQKVNQYRLDVNATAKQQGRGPPKKGAGKRSSKKK
;
A
#
# COMPACT_ATOMS: atom_id res chain seq x y z
N MET A 1 42.01 16.00 19.98
CA MET A 1 41.02 17.11 19.96
C MET A 1 41.37 18.08 21.07
N SER A 2 41.65 19.34 20.73
CA SER A 2 41.92 20.42 21.69
C SER A 2 40.67 20.74 22.54
N ALA A 3 40.85 21.28 23.75
CA ALA A 3 39.73 21.73 24.58
C ALA A 3 38.88 22.80 23.86
N VAL A 4 39.53 23.69 23.09
CA VAL A 4 38.88 24.75 22.31
C VAL A 4 37.99 24.17 21.21
N SER A 5 38.44 23.10 20.53
CA SER A 5 37.64 22.47 19.46
C SER A 5 36.39 21.79 20.02
N LYS A 6 36.46 21.25 21.25
CA LYS A 6 35.27 20.70 21.94
C LYS A 6 34.28 21.81 22.31
N GLN A 7 34.75 22.93 22.86
CA GLN A 7 33.88 24.07 23.20
C GLN A 7 33.18 24.65 21.97
N LEU A 8 33.91 24.79 20.86
CA LEU A 8 33.34 25.25 19.60
C LEU A 8 32.26 24.29 19.06
N ALA A 9 32.51 22.98 19.12
CA ALA A 9 31.54 21.97 18.73
C ALA A 9 30.28 22.00 19.61
N ASP A 10 30.44 22.19 20.92
CA ASP A 10 29.32 22.31 21.87
C ASP A 10 28.51 23.60 21.66
N LEU A 11 29.17 24.72 21.40
CA LEU A 11 28.52 25.99 21.05
C LEU A 11 27.72 25.85 19.75
N SER A 12 28.34 25.31 18.70
CA SER A 12 27.68 25.06 17.41
C SER A 12 26.45 24.16 17.59
N ARG A 13 26.59 23.09 18.38
CA ARG A 13 25.49 22.18 18.68
C ARG A 13 24.32 22.89 19.36
N LYS A 14 24.59 23.80 20.32
CA LYS A 14 23.57 24.60 21.01
C LYS A 14 22.92 25.63 20.09
N ILE A 15 23.69 26.28 19.22
CA ILE A 15 23.17 27.29 18.28
C ILE A 15 22.22 26.68 17.25
N PHE A 16 22.52 25.46 16.78
CA PHE A 16 21.75 24.79 15.72
C PHE A 16 20.81 23.69 16.23
N ASP A 17 20.53 23.65 17.53
CA ASP A 17 19.67 22.65 18.18
C ASP A 17 19.98 21.20 17.76
N ARG A 18 21.27 20.86 17.71
CA ARG A 18 21.73 19.51 17.36
C ARG A 18 21.87 18.63 18.61
N LEU A 19 21.71 17.33 18.41
CA LEU A 19 21.89 16.35 19.47
C LEU A 19 23.38 15.99 19.64
N PRO A 20 23.83 15.68 20.87
CA PRO A 20 25.22 15.33 21.13
C PRO A 20 25.59 13.96 20.52
N GLN A 21 26.80 13.85 19.99
CA GLN A 21 27.33 12.64 19.36
C GLN A 21 27.90 11.68 20.41
N ASN A 22 27.03 11.13 21.25
CA ASN A 22 27.44 10.27 22.37
C ASN A 22 27.58 8.78 22.00
N HIS A 23 27.41 8.41 20.72
CA HIS A 23 27.43 7.02 20.23
C HIS A 23 26.45 6.06 20.94
N ILE A 24 25.43 6.60 21.60
CA ILE A 24 24.36 5.84 22.26
C ILE A 24 23.16 5.73 21.32
N LYS A 25 22.42 4.61 21.40
CA LYS A 25 21.18 4.39 20.65
C LYS A 25 20.08 5.33 21.17
N SER A 26 19.94 6.50 20.56
CA SER A 26 18.97 7.54 20.94
C SER A 26 17.65 7.54 20.14
N GLY A 27 17.53 6.67 19.12
CA GLY A 27 16.35 6.67 18.24
C GLY A 27 16.31 7.82 17.21
N ASN A 28 17.32 8.71 17.20
CA ASN A 28 17.37 9.87 16.29
C ASN A 28 17.17 9.51 14.82
N LYS A 29 17.67 8.35 14.37
CA LYS A 29 17.49 7.84 13.00
C LYS A 29 16.02 7.67 12.61
N ILE A 30 15.16 7.31 13.58
CA ILE A 30 13.74 7.10 13.35
C ILE A 30 13.02 8.45 13.36
N ILE A 31 13.32 9.31 14.35
CA ILE A 31 12.69 10.63 14.51
C ILE A 31 13.04 11.55 13.34
N SER A 32 14.29 11.53 12.87
CA SER A 32 14.75 12.35 11.74
C SER A 32 14.26 11.85 10.38
N LYS A 33 13.64 10.67 10.32
CA LYS A 33 13.18 10.10 9.06
C LYS A 33 11.88 10.77 8.65
N GLN A 34 11.86 11.37 7.46
CA GLN A 34 10.64 11.92 6.90
C GLN A 34 9.55 10.83 6.76
N LEU A 35 8.34 11.17 7.19
CA LEU A 35 7.18 10.31 7.05
C LEU A 35 6.84 10.16 5.57
N LYS A 36 6.54 8.93 5.15
CA LYS A 36 6.17 8.59 3.76
C LYS A 36 4.68 8.29 3.59
N GLY A 37 3.89 8.46 4.65
CA GLY A 37 2.48 8.02 4.71
C GLY A 37 1.63 8.63 3.60
N GLU A 38 1.68 9.96 3.44
CA GLU A 38 0.92 10.67 2.41
C GLU A 38 1.31 10.25 1.00
N LYS A 39 2.61 10.12 0.71
CA LYS A 39 3.12 9.65 -0.58
C LYS A 39 2.64 8.24 -0.92
N VAL A 40 2.53 7.37 0.08
CA VAL A 40 2.03 5.99 -0.11
C VAL A 40 0.51 6.00 -0.29
N ALA A 41 -0.22 6.77 0.52
CA ALA A 41 -1.68 6.84 0.47
C ALA A 41 -2.18 7.47 -0.85
N SER A 42 -1.49 8.49 -1.35
CA SER A 42 -1.83 9.20 -2.59
C SER A 42 -1.35 8.50 -3.87
N TRP A 43 -0.70 7.33 -3.77
CA TRP A 43 -0.21 6.59 -4.93
C TRP A 43 -1.33 6.32 -5.97
N PHE A 44 -2.52 5.99 -5.50
CA PHE A 44 -3.70 5.92 -6.34
C PHE A 44 -4.53 7.19 -6.20
N GLN A 45 -4.53 8.02 -7.24
CA GLN A 45 -5.27 9.28 -7.28
C GLN A 45 -6.79 9.09 -7.22
N LYS A 46 -7.30 7.94 -7.68
CA LYS A 46 -8.73 7.63 -7.70
C LYS A 46 -9.06 6.56 -6.66
N PRO A 47 -10.17 6.70 -5.92
CA PRO A 47 -10.67 5.64 -5.07
C PRO A 47 -10.94 4.38 -5.91
N LEU A 48 -10.78 3.20 -5.29
CA LEU A 48 -10.80 1.91 -6.01
C LEU A 48 -12.06 1.74 -6.86
N HIS A 49 -13.23 2.14 -6.35
CA HIS A 49 -14.50 2.02 -7.06
C HIS A 49 -14.48 2.77 -8.41
N LEU A 50 -13.91 3.97 -8.49
CA LEU A 50 -13.75 4.70 -9.75
C LEU A 50 -12.71 4.08 -10.70
N ARG A 51 -11.72 3.36 -10.16
CA ARG A 51 -10.73 2.62 -10.96
C ARG A 51 -11.30 1.36 -11.60
N VAL A 52 -12.29 0.73 -10.96
CA VAL A 52 -12.98 -0.46 -11.49
C VAL A 52 -14.28 -0.11 -12.23
N GLY A 53 -14.43 1.16 -12.63
CA GLY A 53 -15.50 1.61 -13.51
C GLY A 53 -16.50 2.59 -12.91
N GLY A 54 -16.53 2.70 -11.58
CA GLY A 54 -17.35 3.68 -10.85
C GLY A 54 -18.81 3.66 -11.28
N TYR A 55 -19.35 4.85 -11.49
CA TYR A 55 -20.73 5.09 -11.96
C TYR A 55 -20.81 5.33 -13.48
N SER A 56 -19.75 5.02 -14.24
CA SER A 56 -19.75 5.26 -15.68
C SER A 56 -20.72 4.32 -16.40
N GLU A 57 -21.59 4.89 -17.23
CA GLU A 57 -22.51 4.16 -18.12
C GLU A 57 -21.79 3.09 -18.97
N TYR A 58 -20.57 3.38 -19.42
CA TYR A 58 -19.76 2.42 -20.17
C TYR A 58 -19.45 1.17 -19.34
N TYR A 59 -19.02 1.35 -18.10
CA TYR A 59 -18.68 0.23 -17.21
C TYR A 59 -19.91 -0.52 -16.72
N GLN A 60 -21.06 0.14 -16.59
CA GLN A 60 -22.34 -0.54 -16.34
C GLN A 60 -22.67 -1.50 -17.49
N LYS A 61 -22.55 -1.05 -18.74
CA LYS A 61 -22.77 -1.91 -19.93
C LYS A 61 -21.78 -3.08 -19.98
N VAL A 62 -20.50 -2.84 -19.73
CA VAL A 62 -19.48 -3.91 -19.69
C VAL A 62 -19.76 -4.91 -18.57
N ASN A 63 -20.16 -4.44 -17.39
CA ASN A 63 -20.53 -5.30 -16.28
C ASN A 63 -21.78 -6.12 -16.57
N GLN A 64 -22.79 -5.52 -17.19
CA GLN A 64 -24.01 -6.23 -17.60
C GLN A 64 -23.69 -7.32 -18.61
N TYR A 65 -22.93 -6.99 -19.67
CA TYR A 65 -22.46 -7.98 -20.65
C TYR A 65 -21.72 -9.15 -19.98
N ARG A 66 -20.83 -8.87 -19.02
CA ARG A 66 -20.12 -9.91 -18.27
C ARG A 66 -21.06 -10.82 -17.48
N LEU A 67 -22.14 -10.27 -16.91
CA LEU A 67 -23.16 -11.04 -16.19
C LEU A 67 -23.97 -11.92 -17.16
N ASP A 68 -24.37 -11.38 -18.31
CA ASP A 68 -25.16 -12.08 -19.32
C ASP A 68 -24.40 -13.27 -19.92
N VAL A 69 -23.12 -13.07 -20.25
CA VAL A 69 -22.22 -14.14 -20.72
C VAL A 69 -22.08 -15.24 -19.67
N ASN A 70 -21.93 -14.87 -18.39
CA ASN A 70 -21.84 -15.83 -17.30
C ASN A 70 -23.16 -16.59 -17.07
N ALA A 71 -24.30 -15.92 -17.21
CA ALA A 71 -25.62 -16.57 -17.14
C ALA A 71 -25.77 -17.63 -18.24
N THR A 72 -25.40 -17.27 -19.48
CA THR A 72 -25.41 -18.19 -20.63
C THR A 72 -24.48 -19.39 -20.40
N ALA A 73 -23.25 -19.15 -19.92
CA ALA A 73 -22.30 -20.22 -19.61
C ALA A 73 -22.82 -21.16 -18.51
N LYS A 74 -23.50 -20.63 -17.48
CA LYS A 74 -24.14 -21.44 -16.43
C LYS A 74 -25.28 -22.30 -16.99
N GLN A 75 -26.13 -21.75 -17.86
CA GLN A 75 -27.17 -22.53 -18.54
C GLN A 75 -26.58 -23.68 -19.37
N GLN A 76 -25.42 -23.45 -19.99
CA GLN A 76 -24.69 -24.45 -20.77
C GLN A 76 -23.88 -25.44 -19.90
N GLY A 77 -23.94 -25.34 -18.57
CA GLY A 77 -23.15 -26.18 -17.65
C GLY A 77 -21.64 -25.87 -17.64
N ARG A 78 -21.22 -24.80 -18.32
CA ARG A 78 -19.82 -24.32 -18.42
C ARG A 78 -19.49 -23.18 -17.46
N GLY A 79 -20.41 -22.86 -16.55
CA GLY A 79 -20.21 -21.84 -15.53
C GLY A 79 -19.09 -22.21 -14.55
N PRO A 80 -18.48 -21.22 -13.87
CA PRO A 80 -17.46 -21.49 -12.87
C PRO A 80 -18.04 -22.34 -11.72
N PRO A 81 -17.31 -23.35 -11.22
CA PRO A 81 -17.79 -24.17 -10.12
C PRO A 81 -17.87 -23.36 -8.82
N LYS A 82 -18.69 -23.85 -7.88
CA LYS A 82 -18.71 -23.31 -6.51
C LYS A 82 -17.29 -23.37 -5.92
N LYS A 83 -16.89 -22.35 -5.15
CA LYS A 83 -15.60 -22.32 -4.46
C LYS A 83 -15.42 -23.61 -3.65
N GLY A 84 -14.31 -24.30 -3.86
CA GLY A 84 -14.02 -25.60 -3.22
C GLY A 84 -14.60 -26.82 -3.95
N ALA A 85 -15.47 -26.65 -4.95
CA ALA A 85 -16.01 -27.72 -5.79
C ALA A 85 -15.26 -27.86 -7.14
N GLY A 86 -13.99 -27.47 -7.17
CA GLY A 86 -13.16 -27.56 -8.38
C GLY A 86 -12.85 -29.00 -8.76
N LYS A 87 -12.20 -29.21 -9.91
CA LYS A 87 -11.87 -30.54 -10.45
C LYS A 87 -11.14 -31.48 -9.48
N ARG A 88 -10.38 -30.92 -8.52
CA ARG A 88 -9.64 -31.69 -7.50
C ARG A 88 -10.44 -32.00 -6.24
N SER A 89 -11.65 -31.45 -6.10
CA SER A 89 -12.51 -31.61 -4.93
C SER A 89 -13.31 -32.90 -4.92
N SER A 90 -13.47 -33.54 -6.08
CA SER A 90 -14.03 -34.87 -6.16
C SER A 90 -13.06 -35.83 -5.46
N LYS A 91 -13.37 -36.20 -4.21
CA LYS A 91 -12.80 -37.40 -3.60
C LYS A 91 -13.02 -38.53 -4.61
N LYS A 92 -11.93 -39.17 -5.07
CA LYS A 92 -12.03 -40.45 -5.76
C LYS A 92 -12.86 -41.36 -4.85
N LYS A 93 -14.05 -41.75 -5.31
CA LYS A 93 -14.70 -42.96 -4.81
C LYS A 93 -13.90 -44.15 -5.34
#